data_AF-A0A2G5WWE7-F1
#
_entry.id   AF-A0A2G5WWE7-F1
#
_cell.length_a   1.000
_cell.length_b   1.000
_cell.length_c   1.000
_cell.angle_alpha   90.00
_cell.angle_beta   90.00
_cell.angle_gamma   90.00
#
_symmetry.space_group_name_H-M   'P 1'
#
loop_
_entity.id
_entity.type
_entity.pdbx_description
1 polymer ?
#
loop_
_entity_poly.entity_id
_entity_poly.type
_entity_poly.pdbx_seq_one_letter_code
_entity_poly.pdbx_strand_id
1 'polypeptide(L)'
;MNQQLIEQIVGEILGQLGKAPVQLPERAVPIAVSARHVHLQPEHVEVLFGTGYELTQRSELSQPGQFAANETVMIAGPKSSIERVRILGPVRKATQVEVSFTDAMKLGVKPPLRESGNIEGSAPITLIGPKGSVHINQGLIIAQAHIHMAPTDATRFGVEDGEYVTVEADGMRSISFLNVRIRVNERYRLEMHIDTDEANAGFISQGSIGRLVKSDDAKETVPVQTMMKTVTTTTPVNAPVTFEFTKKLLSAEDVSEISEKEIVINKGTIVTALARDTARELGKTISSRK
;
A
#
# COMPACT_ATOMS: atom_id res chain seq x y z
N MET A 1 -29.68 -19.81 4.86
CA MET A 1 -28.64 -20.81 5.16
C MET A 1 -27.34 -20.05 5.40
N ASN A 2 -26.65 -20.27 6.51
CA ASN A 2 -25.50 -19.45 6.92
C ASN A 2 -24.27 -19.80 6.07
N GLN A 3 -23.93 -18.94 5.11
CA GLN A 3 -22.90 -19.19 4.10
C GLN A 3 -21.50 -19.36 4.71
N GLN A 4 -21.22 -18.67 5.82
CA GLN A 4 -19.98 -18.83 6.59
C GLN A 4 -19.88 -20.19 7.29
N LEU A 5 -21.02 -20.72 7.75
CA LEU A 5 -21.07 -22.04 8.36
C LEU A 5 -20.88 -23.13 7.31
N ILE A 6 -21.38 -22.92 6.09
CA ILE A 6 -21.16 -23.82 4.95
C ILE A 6 -19.67 -23.83 4.59
N GLU A 7 -19.00 -22.67 4.53
CA GLU A 7 -17.57 -22.59 4.23
C GLU A 7 -16.68 -23.21 5.31
N GLN A 8 -17.00 -23.04 6.59
CA GLN A 8 -16.29 -23.71 7.69
C GLN A 8 -16.48 -25.23 7.67
N ILE A 9 -17.71 -25.70 7.46
CA ILE A 9 -18.02 -27.14 7.39
C ILE A 9 -17.36 -27.76 6.16
N VAL A 10 -17.34 -27.06 5.01
CA VAL A 10 -16.63 -27.52 3.81
C VAL A 10 -15.11 -27.57 4.06
N GLY A 11 -14.53 -26.58 4.74
CA GLY A 11 -13.12 -26.58 5.12
C GLY A 11 -12.74 -27.74 6.06
N GLU A 12 -13.60 -28.04 7.05
CA GLU A 12 -13.40 -29.18 7.96
C GLU A 12 -13.57 -30.54 7.26
N ILE A 13 -14.58 -30.69 6.40
CA ILE A 13 -14.82 -31.93 5.65
C ILE A 13 -13.68 -32.20 4.65
N LEU A 14 -13.14 -31.15 4.03
CA LEU A 14 -11.96 -31.23 3.16
C LEU A 14 -10.68 -31.57 3.95
N GLY A 15 -10.59 -31.20 5.22
CA GLY A 15 -9.49 -31.58 6.12
C GLY A 15 -9.58 -33.02 6.64
N GLN A 16 -10.79 -33.59 6.77
CA GLN A 16 -11.01 -34.93 7.32
C GLN A 16 -11.01 -36.04 6.25
N LEU A 17 -11.31 -35.73 4.99
CA LEU A 17 -11.29 -36.70 3.90
C LEU A 17 -9.94 -36.64 3.17
N GLY A 18 -8.98 -37.41 3.67
CA GLY A 18 -7.72 -37.66 2.98
C GLY A 18 -7.94 -38.18 1.55
N LYS A 19 -7.82 -37.29 0.55
CA LYS A 19 -7.52 -37.58 -0.86
C LYS A 19 -7.18 -36.28 -1.61
N ALA A 20 -5.92 -36.22 -2.04
CA ALA A 20 -5.27 -35.27 -2.96
C ALA A 20 -5.19 -33.78 -2.52
N PRO A 21 -3.99 -33.16 -2.49
CA PRO A 21 -3.89 -31.71 -2.34
C PRO A 21 -4.65 -31.05 -3.49
N VAL A 22 -5.42 -30.00 -3.20
CA VAL A 22 -5.98 -29.11 -4.22
C VAL A 22 -4.80 -28.64 -5.06
N GLN A 23 -4.67 -29.17 -6.27
CA GLN A 23 -3.63 -28.77 -7.21
C GLN A 23 -3.98 -27.37 -7.68
N LEU A 24 -3.32 -26.38 -7.08
CA LEU A 24 -3.27 -25.04 -7.64
C LEU A 24 -2.78 -25.13 -9.08
N PRO A 25 -3.31 -24.29 -10.00
CA PRO A 25 -2.82 -24.21 -11.38
C PRO A 25 -1.30 -24.07 -11.42
N GLU A 26 -0.68 -24.50 -12.51
CA GLU A 26 0.76 -24.39 -12.68
C GLU A 26 1.24 -22.95 -12.43
N ARG A 27 2.20 -22.78 -11.52
CA ARG A 27 2.77 -21.48 -11.08
C ARG A 27 1.78 -20.51 -10.41
N ALA A 28 0.68 -21.00 -9.86
CA ALA A 28 -0.22 -20.18 -9.04
C ALA A 28 0.40 -19.88 -7.66
N VAL A 29 0.26 -18.63 -7.21
CA VAL A 29 0.80 -18.12 -5.95
C VAL A 29 -0.33 -17.42 -5.17
N PRO A 30 -0.61 -17.82 -3.92
CA PRO A 30 -1.51 -17.07 -3.05
C PRO A 30 -0.95 -15.68 -2.74
N ILE A 31 -1.79 -14.65 -2.78
CA ILE A 31 -1.42 -13.27 -2.48
C ILE A 31 -1.97 -12.88 -1.10
N ALA A 32 -1.08 -12.36 -0.25
CA ALA A 32 -1.38 -11.72 1.02
C ALA A 32 -1.17 -10.20 0.95
N VAL A 33 -2.17 -9.47 1.44
CA VAL A 33 -2.17 -8.02 1.54
C VAL A 33 -1.69 -7.61 2.92
N SER A 34 -0.56 -6.93 2.97
CA SER A 34 0.09 -6.47 4.18
C SER A 34 -0.33 -5.04 4.50
N ALA A 35 -1.13 -4.88 5.55
CA ALA A 35 -1.37 -3.57 6.13
C ALA A 35 -0.11 -3.06 6.84
N ARG A 36 -0.06 -1.75 7.11
CA ARG A 36 0.99 -1.12 7.90
C ARG A 36 1.22 -1.85 9.23
N HIS A 37 2.47 -2.12 9.56
CA HIS A 37 2.82 -2.86 10.76
C HIS A 37 4.26 -2.57 11.21
N VAL A 38 4.57 -3.02 12.43
CA VAL A 38 5.88 -2.82 13.07
C VAL A 38 6.42 -4.16 13.55
N HIS A 39 7.69 -4.41 13.30
CA HIS A 39 8.49 -5.43 13.99
C HIS A 39 9.34 -4.72 15.04
N LEU A 40 9.42 -5.26 16.26
CA LEU A 40 10.15 -4.63 17.36
C LEU A 40 11.38 -5.45 17.76
N GLN A 41 12.44 -4.76 18.17
CA GLN A 41 13.52 -5.35 18.97
C GLN A 41 13.16 -5.36 20.46
N PRO A 42 13.75 -6.27 21.27
CA PRO A 42 13.39 -6.45 22.67
C PRO A 42 13.41 -5.15 23.48
N GLU A 43 14.44 -4.32 23.30
CA GLU A 43 14.64 -3.07 24.03
C GLU A 43 13.49 -2.09 23.76
N HIS A 44 12.98 -2.06 22.53
CA HIS A 44 11.87 -1.19 22.18
C HIS A 44 10.53 -1.74 22.67
N VAL A 45 10.37 -3.06 22.84
CA VAL A 45 9.20 -3.61 23.53
C VAL A 45 9.16 -3.09 24.96
N GLU A 46 10.29 -3.12 25.66
CA GLU A 46 10.35 -2.64 27.04
C GLU A 46 10.07 -1.13 27.16
N VAL A 47 10.63 -0.31 26.27
CA VAL A 47 10.36 1.14 26.27
C VAL A 47 8.89 1.44 26.01
N LEU A 48 8.25 0.71 25.09
CA LEU A 48 6.89 0.98 24.65
C LEU A 48 5.84 0.40 25.61
N PHE A 49 6.12 -0.75 26.24
CA PHE A 49 5.13 -1.54 27.00
C PHE A 49 5.52 -1.83 28.46
N GLY A 50 6.76 -1.55 28.86
CA GLY A 50 7.29 -1.73 30.22
C GLY A 50 8.38 -2.80 30.31
N THR A 51 9.27 -2.67 31.29
CA THR A 51 10.37 -3.62 31.54
C THR A 51 9.86 -5.05 31.70
N GLY A 52 10.50 -6.00 30.99
CA GLY A 52 10.15 -7.41 31.01
C GLY A 52 8.82 -7.76 30.31
N TYR A 53 8.24 -6.85 29.52
CA TYR A 53 7.00 -7.14 28.79
C TYR A 53 7.23 -8.09 27.61
N GLU A 54 6.35 -9.07 27.46
CA GLU A 54 6.33 -10.00 26.33
C GLU A 54 5.09 -9.76 25.45
N LEU A 55 5.30 -9.74 24.13
CA LEU A 55 4.20 -9.58 23.16
C LEU A 55 3.23 -10.75 23.27
N THR A 56 1.93 -10.46 23.26
CA THR A 56 0.90 -11.50 23.35
C THR A 56 0.36 -11.85 21.97
N GLN A 57 0.29 -13.13 21.67
CA GLN A 57 -0.19 -13.61 20.37
C GLN A 57 -1.70 -13.38 20.23
N ARG A 58 -2.11 -12.72 19.13
CA ARG A 58 -3.51 -12.56 18.74
C ARG A 58 -3.93 -13.61 17.73
N SER A 59 -3.14 -13.77 16.67
CA SER A 59 -3.39 -14.73 15.59
C SER A 59 -2.10 -15.08 14.89
N GLU A 60 -1.98 -16.33 14.43
CA GLU A 60 -0.87 -16.75 13.56
C GLU A 60 -0.95 -16.07 12.20
N LEU A 61 0.21 -15.85 11.59
CA LEU A 61 0.33 -15.48 10.19
C LEU A 61 0.58 -16.73 9.34
N SER A 62 0.44 -16.58 8.03
CA SER A 62 0.73 -17.61 7.02
C SER A 62 2.16 -18.16 7.12
N GLN A 63 3.12 -17.27 7.38
CA GLN A 63 4.54 -17.62 7.52
C GLN A 63 4.78 -18.29 8.89
N PRO A 64 5.33 -19.53 8.90
CA PRO A 64 5.52 -20.30 10.13
C PRO A 64 6.23 -19.55 11.26
N GLY A 65 5.61 -19.59 12.44
CA GLY A 65 6.14 -18.96 13.66
C GLY A 65 6.04 -17.44 13.69
N GLN A 66 5.45 -16.78 12.69
CA GLN A 66 5.10 -15.37 12.75
C GLN A 66 3.67 -15.18 13.26
N PHE A 67 3.42 -14.10 14.00
CA PHE A 67 2.09 -13.81 14.53
C PHE A 67 1.77 -12.32 14.52
N ALA A 68 0.50 -11.98 14.41
CA ALA A 68 0.01 -10.66 14.79
C ALA A 68 -0.15 -10.62 16.31
N ALA A 69 0.45 -9.62 16.97
CA ALA A 69 0.35 -9.45 18.42
C ALA A 69 -0.98 -8.73 18.79
N ASN A 70 -1.44 -8.81 20.04
CA ASN A 70 -2.59 -8.01 20.49
C ASN A 70 -2.25 -6.53 20.57
N GLU A 71 -0.98 -6.23 20.79
CA GLU A 71 -0.44 -4.90 20.92
C GLU A 71 -0.46 -4.14 19.60
N THR A 72 -0.61 -2.82 19.74
CA THR A 72 -0.49 -1.85 18.67
C THR A 72 0.24 -0.62 19.17
N VAL A 73 0.90 0.10 18.27
CA VAL A 73 1.55 1.38 18.55
C VAL A 73 0.96 2.48 17.68
N MET A 74 1.19 3.73 18.07
CA MET A 74 1.06 4.86 17.17
C MET A 74 2.42 5.14 16.54
N ILE A 75 2.45 5.41 15.24
CA ILE A 75 3.64 5.92 14.55
C ILE A 75 3.42 7.40 14.21
N ALA A 76 4.42 8.23 14.45
CA ALA A 76 4.34 9.68 14.28
C ALA A 76 5.48 10.20 13.42
N GLY A 77 5.13 10.94 12.36
CA GLY A 77 6.04 11.67 11.49
C GLY A 77 5.84 13.18 11.58
N PRO A 78 6.60 13.98 10.83
CA PRO A 78 6.57 15.45 10.92
C PRO A 78 5.21 16.08 10.60
N LYS A 79 4.38 15.42 9.78
CA LYS A 79 3.10 15.97 9.32
C LYS A 79 1.90 15.44 10.09
N SER A 80 1.93 14.17 10.51
CA SER A 80 0.79 13.50 11.14
C SER A 80 1.22 12.23 11.86
N SER A 81 0.27 11.58 12.50
CA SER A 81 0.43 10.26 13.11
C SER A 81 -0.59 9.26 12.55
N ILE A 82 -0.29 7.98 12.74
CA ILE A 82 -1.17 6.86 12.44
C ILE A 82 -1.26 5.99 13.68
N GLU A 83 -2.48 5.83 14.19
CA GLU A 83 -2.78 5.04 15.38
C GLU A 83 -3.01 3.57 15.04
N ARG A 84 -2.97 2.72 16.08
CA ARG A 84 -3.36 1.31 16.02
C ARG A 84 -2.57 0.51 14.96
N VAL A 85 -1.30 0.86 14.75
CA VAL A 85 -0.39 0.12 13.89
C VAL A 85 -0.04 -1.21 14.56
N ARG A 86 -0.30 -2.32 13.86
CA ARG A 86 -0.15 -3.68 14.41
C ARG A 86 1.32 -4.01 14.63
N ILE A 87 1.63 -4.65 15.76
CA ILE A 87 2.93 -5.29 15.95
C ILE A 87 2.88 -6.73 15.42
N LEU A 88 3.88 -7.12 14.66
CA LEU A 88 4.10 -8.51 14.27
C LEU A 88 5.24 -9.09 15.10
N GLY A 89 5.03 -10.30 15.60
CA GLY A 89 5.98 -11.06 16.37
C GLY A 89 6.50 -12.29 15.62
N PRO A 90 7.55 -12.95 16.13
CA PRO A 90 8.26 -12.62 17.37
C PRO A 90 9.13 -11.36 17.24
N VAL A 91 9.68 -10.90 18.35
CA VAL A 91 10.66 -9.81 18.35
C VAL A 91 11.85 -10.14 17.44
N ARG A 92 12.38 -9.13 16.76
CA ARG A 92 13.50 -9.24 15.81
C ARG A 92 14.75 -8.58 16.38
N LYS A 93 15.87 -8.72 15.69
CA LYS A 93 17.14 -8.06 16.07
C LYS A 93 17.11 -6.53 15.93
N ALA A 94 16.22 -6.01 15.08
CA ALA A 94 16.09 -4.60 14.81
C ALA A 94 14.62 -4.23 14.62
N THR A 95 14.26 -3.02 15.07
CA THR A 95 12.94 -2.47 14.81
C THR A 95 12.78 -2.03 13.35
N GLN A 96 11.65 -2.39 12.76
CA GLN A 96 11.31 -2.05 11.38
C GLN A 96 9.83 -1.67 11.30
N VAL A 97 9.54 -0.64 10.53
CA VAL A 97 8.17 -0.15 10.28
C VAL A 97 7.91 -0.24 8.79
N GLU A 98 6.89 -0.98 8.41
CA GLU A 98 6.46 -1.17 7.04
C GLU A 98 5.16 -0.40 6.82
N VAL A 99 5.15 0.50 5.84
CA VAL A 99 4.01 1.36 5.49
C VAL A 99 3.80 1.40 3.98
N SER A 100 2.59 1.77 3.54
CA SER A 100 2.38 2.05 2.12
C SER A 100 2.90 3.44 1.74
N PHE A 101 3.00 3.74 0.44
CA PHE A 101 3.37 5.08 -0.02
C PHE A 101 2.35 6.14 0.45
N THR A 102 1.06 5.81 0.43
CA THR A 102 -0.01 6.67 0.93
C THR A 102 0.17 7.01 2.41
N ASP A 103 0.56 6.04 3.23
CA ASP A 103 0.85 6.25 4.65
C ASP A 103 2.06 7.17 4.85
N ALA A 104 3.13 6.97 4.07
CA ALA A 104 4.31 7.83 4.11
C ALA A 104 3.97 9.30 3.80
N MET A 105 3.12 9.54 2.80
CA MET A 105 2.61 10.88 2.46
C MET A 105 1.80 11.52 3.59
N LYS A 106 1.03 10.71 4.33
CA LYS A 106 0.26 11.17 5.51
C LYS A 106 1.21 11.57 6.63
N LEU A 107 2.19 10.73 6.94
CA LEU A 107 3.20 10.95 7.98
C LEU A 107 4.16 12.11 7.65
N GLY A 108 4.31 12.45 6.36
CA GLY A 108 5.22 13.52 5.92
C GLY A 108 6.68 13.07 5.88
N VAL A 109 6.91 11.80 5.57
CA VAL A 109 8.22 11.15 5.49
C VAL A 109 8.41 10.55 4.10
N LYS A 110 9.67 10.35 3.69
CA LYS A 110 10.02 9.76 2.38
C LYS A 110 10.87 8.49 2.58
N PRO A 111 10.26 7.40 3.08
CA PRO A 111 10.95 6.13 3.24
C PRO A 111 11.30 5.52 1.89
N PRO A 112 12.44 4.81 1.77
CA PRO A 112 12.80 4.09 0.57
C PRO A 112 11.93 2.83 0.39
N LEU A 113 11.76 2.39 -0.86
CA LEU A 113 11.25 1.07 -1.20
C LEU A 113 12.34 0.03 -0.94
N ARG A 114 12.07 -0.95 -0.06
CA ARG A 114 13.06 -1.94 0.39
C ARG A 114 12.44 -3.29 0.68
N GLU A 115 13.28 -4.32 0.61
CA GLU A 115 12.98 -5.64 1.17
C GLU A 115 13.02 -5.61 2.70
N SER A 116 12.14 -6.40 3.34
CA SER A 116 12.10 -6.56 4.80
C SER A 116 13.45 -7.09 5.31
N GLY A 117 14.07 -6.35 6.23
CA GLY A 117 15.43 -6.58 6.74
C GLY A 117 16.48 -5.58 6.23
N ASN A 118 16.26 -4.95 5.07
CA ASN A 118 17.18 -3.95 4.50
C ASN A 118 16.82 -2.53 4.96
N ILE A 119 17.10 -2.24 6.23
CA ILE A 119 16.72 -0.98 6.90
C ILE A 119 17.83 0.06 7.00
N GLU A 120 19.04 -0.25 6.55
CA GLU A 120 20.17 0.68 6.65
C GLU A 120 19.92 1.94 5.81
N GLY A 121 20.11 3.10 6.45
CA GLY A 121 19.89 4.41 5.84
C GLY A 121 18.42 4.69 5.48
N SER A 122 17.47 3.92 6.01
CA SER A 122 16.04 4.15 5.82
C SER A 122 15.52 5.31 6.66
N ALA A 123 14.27 5.74 6.42
CA ALA A 123 13.76 6.95 7.05
C ALA A 123 13.57 6.80 8.57
N PRO A 124 13.73 7.89 9.34
CA PRO A 124 13.43 7.90 10.76
C PRO A 124 11.92 7.95 11.02
N ILE A 125 11.51 7.49 12.20
CA ILE A 125 10.11 7.56 12.65
C ILE A 125 10.05 7.49 14.18
N THR A 126 9.00 8.05 14.78
CA THR A 126 8.74 7.89 16.22
C THR A 126 7.64 6.86 16.45
N LEU A 127 7.89 5.90 17.34
CA LEU A 127 6.94 4.92 17.83
C LEU A 127 6.45 5.35 19.22
N ILE A 128 5.14 5.25 19.46
CA ILE A 128 4.52 5.64 20.73
C ILE A 128 3.66 4.48 21.21
N GLY A 129 3.99 3.98 22.39
CA GLY A 129 3.29 2.91 23.10
C GLY A 129 2.66 3.41 24.41
N PRO A 130 1.98 2.54 25.15
CA PRO A 130 1.29 2.91 26.39
C PRO A 130 2.22 3.33 27.55
N LYS A 131 3.50 2.91 27.54
CA LYS A 131 4.47 3.22 28.62
C LYS A 131 5.56 4.20 28.23
N GLY A 132 5.70 4.51 26.96
CA GLY A 132 6.76 5.38 26.48
C GLY A 132 6.76 5.55 24.96
N SER A 133 7.77 6.24 24.48
CA SER A 133 8.01 6.43 23.05
C SER A 133 9.48 6.21 22.72
N VAL A 134 9.75 5.81 21.48
CA VAL A 134 11.10 5.68 20.95
C VAL A 134 11.20 6.33 19.59
N HIS A 135 12.24 7.15 19.41
CA HIS A 135 12.61 7.68 18.10
C HIS A 135 13.67 6.76 17.49
N ILE A 136 13.39 6.18 16.33
CA ILE A 136 14.38 5.39 15.59
C ILE A 136 14.91 6.25 14.44
N ASN A 137 16.23 6.34 14.34
CA ASN A 137 16.90 7.11 13.29
C ASN A 137 16.83 6.45 11.90
N GLN A 138 16.57 5.14 11.89
CA GLN A 138 16.32 4.32 10.70
C GLN A 138 15.37 3.18 11.07
N GLY A 139 14.63 2.67 10.09
CA GLY A 139 13.73 1.52 10.25
C GLY A 139 12.42 1.66 9.47
N LEU A 140 12.06 2.85 8.98
CA LEU A 140 10.85 3.06 8.20
C LEU A 140 11.09 2.82 6.70
N ILE A 141 10.36 1.88 6.14
CA ILE A 141 10.42 1.50 4.72
C ILE A 141 9.03 1.42 4.09
N ILE A 142 8.99 1.52 2.76
CA ILE A 142 7.88 1.00 1.96
C ILE A 142 8.25 -0.43 1.60
N ALA A 143 7.37 -1.38 1.91
CA ALA A 143 7.64 -2.80 1.67
C ALA A 143 7.64 -3.09 0.17
N GLN A 144 8.73 -3.67 -0.33
CA GLN A 144 8.79 -4.15 -1.71
C GLN A 144 8.05 -5.48 -1.84
N ALA A 145 7.23 -5.61 -2.89
CA ALA A 145 6.55 -6.86 -3.23
C ALA A 145 7.53 -8.03 -3.38
N HIS A 146 7.20 -9.17 -2.78
CA HIS A 146 8.04 -10.36 -2.79
C HIS A 146 7.21 -11.64 -2.65
N ILE A 147 7.82 -12.78 -2.99
CA ILE A 147 7.24 -14.11 -2.82
C ILE A 147 8.13 -14.92 -1.89
N HIS A 148 7.55 -15.37 -0.78
CA HIS A 148 8.17 -16.38 0.07
C HIS A 148 7.99 -17.76 -0.56
N MET A 149 9.05 -18.56 -0.62
CA MET A 149 9.04 -19.92 -1.18
C MET A 149 9.88 -20.87 -0.33
N ALA A 150 9.42 -22.11 -0.16
CA ALA A 150 10.31 -23.20 0.24
C ALA A 150 11.21 -23.60 -0.95
N PRO A 151 12.38 -24.24 -0.73
CA PRO A 151 13.25 -24.71 -1.82
C PRO A 151 12.53 -25.63 -2.82
N THR A 152 11.58 -26.43 -2.35
CA THR A 152 10.74 -27.29 -3.20
C THR A 152 9.81 -26.50 -4.11
N ASP A 153 9.25 -25.39 -3.62
CA ASP A 153 8.40 -24.51 -4.44
C ASP A 153 9.23 -23.76 -5.48
N ALA A 154 10.40 -23.25 -5.09
CA ALA A 154 11.35 -22.60 -5.99
C ALA A 154 11.78 -23.53 -7.13
N THR A 155 12.16 -24.77 -6.79
CA THR A 155 12.46 -25.82 -7.77
C THR A 155 11.27 -26.10 -8.69
N ARG A 156 10.06 -26.26 -8.12
CA ARG A 156 8.84 -26.53 -8.88
C ARG A 156 8.52 -25.40 -9.86
N PHE A 157 8.78 -24.15 -9.47
CA PHE A 157 8.52 -22.97 -10.29
C PHE A 157 9.69 -22.61 -11.20
N GLY A 158 10.82 -23.32 -11.05
CA GLY A 158 12.05 -23.10 -11.79
C GLY A 158 12.66 -21.73 -11.52
N VAL A 159 12.58 -21.21 -10.30
CA VAL A 159 13.13 -19.90 -9.90
C VAL A 159 14.14 -20.05 -8.76
N GLU A 160 14.98 -19.03 -8.59
CA GLU A 160 16.05 -19.02 -7.58
C GLU A 160 15.86 -17.92 -6.53
N ASP A 161 16.54 -18.07 -5.38
CA ASP A 161 16.56 -17.02 -4.35
C ASP A 161 17.14 -15.73 -4.92
N GLY A 162 16.43 -14.64 -4.70
CA GLY A 162 16.82 -13.35 -5.21
C GLY A 162 16.62 -13.14 -6.71
N GLU A 163 15.89 -14.01 -7.40
CA GLU A 163 15.38 -13.71 -8.73
C GLU A 163 14.27 -12.64 -8.67
N TYR A 164 14.08 -11.90 -9.76
CA TYR A 164 12.94 -11.00 -9.94
C TYR A 164 12.02 -11.56 -11.01
N VAL A 165 10.72 -11.66 -10.71
CA VAL A 165 9.71 -12.24 -11.59
C VAL A 165 8.55 -11.27 -11.84
N THR A 166 7.71 -11.63 -12.81
CA THR A 166 6.40 -10.99 -13.01
C THR A 166 5.31 -11.86 -12.40
N VAL A 167 4.36 -11.24 -11.69
CA VAL A 167 3.15 -11.91 -11.24
C VAL A 167 1.92 -11.22 -11.83
N GLU A 168 1.09 -11.98 -12.51
CA GLU A 168 -0.18 -11.50 -13.06
C GLU A 168 -1.31 -11.89 -12.10
N ALA A 169 -2.13 -10.91 -11.72
CA ALA A 169 -3.33 -11.13 -10.94
C ALA A 169 -4.54 -10.74 -11.79
N ASP A 170 -5.38 -11.74 -12.08
CA ASP A 170 -6.65 -11.54 -12.78
C ASP A 170 -7.73 -11.08 -11.79
N GLY A 171 -8.73 -10.35 -12.29
CA GLY A 171 -9.84 -9.89 -11.49
C GLY A 171 -10.60 -8.76 -12.15
N MET A 172 -11.32 -7.97 -11.35
CA MET A 172 -12.06 -6.80 -11.84
C MET A 172 -11.13 -5.77 -12.50
N ARG A 173 -9.90 -5.66 -12.00
CA ARG A 173 -8.85 -4.82 -12.55
C ARG A 173 -7.57 -5.63 -12.64
N SER A 174 -7.44 -6.41 -13.71
CA SER A 174 -6.23 -7.19 -13.95
C SER A 174 -4.99 -6.31 -13.89
N ILE A 175 -3.96 -6.81 -13.21
CA ILE A 175 -2.72 -6.10 -12.97
C ILE A 175 -1.53 -7.07 -13.04
N SER A 176 -0.41 -6.58 -13.55
CA SER A 176 0.86 -7.31 -13.54
C SER A 176 1.84 -6.58 -12.64
N PHE A 177 2.35 -7.28 -11.63
CA PHE A 177 3.42 -6.81 -10.76
C PHE A 177 4.75 -7.23 -11.37
N LEU A 178 5.53 -6.26 -11.84
CA LEU A 178 6.88 -6.49 -12.33
C LEU A 178 7.87 -6.34 -11.16
N ASN A 179 9.04 -6.96 -11.30
CA ASN A 179 10.13 -6.89 -10.32
C ASN A 179 9.72 -7.39 -8.92
N VAL A 180 8.93 -8.46 -8.87
CA VAL A 180 8.59 -9.13 -7.61
C VAL A 180 9.75 -10.02 -7.19
N ARG A 181 10.30 -9.79 -6.00
CA ARG A 181 11.47 -10.51 -5.50
C ARG A 181 11.12 -11.93 -5.05
N ILE A 182 11.89 -12.94 -5.46
CA ILE A 182 11.82 -14.28 -4.88
C ILE A 182 12.68 -14.36 -3.62
N ARG A 183 12.12 -14.95 -2.56
CA ARG A 183 12.82 -15.22 -1.30
C ARG A 183 12.64 -16.69 -0.94
N VAL A 184 13.74 -17.44 -0.92
CA VAL A 184 13.73 -18.89 -0.66
C VAL A 184 14.29 -19.17 0.74
N ASN A 185 13.52 -19.89 1.54
CA ASN A 185 13.98 -20.37 2.84
C ASN A 185 13.19 -21.62 3.24
N GLU A 186 13.83 -22.57 3.93
CA GLU A 186 13.16 -23.79 4.41
C GLU A 186 11.96 -23.52 5.32
N ARG A 187 11.92 -22.36 5.98
CA ARG A 187 10.84 -21.97 6.89
C ARG A 187 9.70 -21.24 6.19
N TYR A 188 9.83 -20.93 4.90
CA TYR A 188 8.83 -20.16 4.18
C TYR A 188 7.70 -21.04 3.66
N ARG A 189 6.50 -20.46 3.69
CA ARG A 189 5.32 -20.99 3.02
C ARG A 189 5.08 -20.16 1.75
N LEU A 190 4.72 -20.82 0.64
CA LEU A 190 4.43 -20.16 -0.62
C LEU A 190 3.37 -19.07 -0.46
N GLU A 191 3.77 -17.81 -0.59
CA GLU A 191 2.86 -16.66 -0.52
C GLU A 191 3.54 -15.41 -1.08
N MET A 192 2.83 -14.65 -1.92
CA MET A 192 3.23 -13.33 -2.37
C MET A 192 2.71 -12.28 -1.40
N HIS A 193 3.58 -11.38 -0.96
CA HIS A 193 3.23 -10.26 -0.09
C HIS A 193 3.27 -8.97 -0.89
N ILE A 194 2.16 -8.23 -0.85
CA ILE A 194 2.02 -6.88 -1.39
C ILE A 194 1.46 -5.94 -0.32
N ASP A 195 1.69 -4.64 -0.46
CA ASP A 195 1.10 -3.65 0.43
C ASP A 195 -0.36 -3.31 0.06
N THR A 196 -1.00 -2.45 0.86
CA THR A 196 -2.39 -2.05 0.60
C THR A 196 -2.55 -1.17 -0.63
N ASP A 197 -1.56 -0.36 -1.00
CA ASP A 197 -1.64 0.50 -2.19
C ASP A 197 -1.57 -0.37 -3.46
N GLU A 198 -0.67 -1.35 -3.48
CA GLU A 198 -0.54 -2.37 -4.51
C GLU A 198 -1.81 -3.22 -4.66
N ALA A 199 -2.38 -3.68 -3.54
CA ALA A 199 -3.62 -4.44 -3.56
C ALA A 199 -4.81 -3.62 -4.08
N ASN A 200 -4.95 -2.38 -3.58
CA ASN A 200 -6.00 -1.47 -4.02
C ASN A 200 -5.90 -1.12 -5.51
N ALA A 201 -4.68 -1.05 -6.06
CA ALA A 201 -4.47 -0.79 -7.48
C ALA A 201 -5.12 -1.85 -8.37
N GLY A 202 -5.11 -3.13 -7.95
CA GLY A 202 -5.68 -4.28 -8.67
C GLY A 202 -7.03 -4.80 -8.15
N PHE A 203 -7.64 -4.15 -7.16
CA PHE A 203 -8.82 -4.69 -6.43
C PHE A 203 -8.57 -6.11 -5.86
N ILE A 204 -7.34 -6.35 -5.38
CA ILE A 204 -6.90 -7.64 -4.84
C ILE A 204 -7.30 -7.76 -3.38
N SER A 205 -7.78 -8.94 -2.99
CA SER A 205 -8.16 -9.25 -1.61
C SER A 205 -7.22 -10.32 -1.02
N GLN A 206 -7.24 -10.47 0.31
CA GLN A 206 -6.49 -11.51 0.98
C GLN A 206 -6.84 -12.90 0.42
N GLY A 207 -5.82 -13.67 0.01
CA GLY A 207 -6.00 -15.01 -0.54
C GLY A 207 -6.32 -15.06 -2.04
N SER A 208 -6.37 -13.92 -2.73
CA SER A 208 -6.41 -13.91 -4.19
C SER A 208 -5.23 -14.70 -4.78
N ILE A 209 -5.43 -15.31 -5.95
CA ILE A 209 -4.40 -16.12 -6.61
C ILE A 209 -3.77 -15.30 -7.74
N GLY A 210 -2.46 -15.13 -7.68
CA GLY A 210 -1.64 -14.65 -8.79
C GLY A 210 -1.02 -15.80 -9.57
N ARG A 211 -0.52 -15.53 -10.76
CA ARG A 211 0.24 -16.46 -11.59
C ARG A 211 1.63 -15.90 -11.87
N LEU A 212 2.66 -16.67 -11.54
CA LEU A 212 4.04 -16.32 -11.86
C LEU A 212 4.30 -16.51 -13.35
N VAL A 213 4.80 -15.47 -14.00
CA VAL A 213 5.19 -15.43 -15.40
C VAL A 213 6.70 -15.24 -15.47
N LYS A 214 7.39 -16.22 -16.07
CA LYS A 214 8.82 -16.09 -16.36
C LYS A 214 9.00 -15.24 -17.61
N SER A 215 10.14 -14.57 -17.72
CA SER A 215 10.46 -13.67 -18.83
C SER A 215 10.35 -14.34 -20.21
N ASP A 216 10.53 -15.66 -20.29
CA ASP A 216 10.40 -16.46 -21.52
C ASP A 216 8.94 -16.80 -21.90
N ASP A 217 8.00 -16.65 -20.96
CA ASP A 217 6.57 -16.95 -21.10
C ASP A 217 5.71 -15.68 -21.21
N ALA A 218 6.35 -14.51 -21.32
CA ALA A 218 5.65 -13.25 -21.47
C ALA A 218 4.86 -13.25 -22.79
N LYS A 219 3.52 -13.20 -22.71
CA LYS A 219 2.71 -12.80 -23.86
C LYS A 219 3.21 -11.44 -24.32
N GLU A 220 3.35 -11.26 -25.63
CA GLU A 220 3.69 -9.98 -26.25
C GLU A 220 2.89 -8.86 -25.57
N THR A 221 3.62 -7.94 -24.95
CA THR A 221 3.04 -6.71 -24.43
C THR A 221 2.36 -6.01 -25.60
N VAL A 222 1.03 -5.81 -25.51
CA VAL A 222 0.34 -4.92 -26.44
C VAL A 222 0.98 -3.54 -26.25
N PRO A 223 1.57 -2.93 -27.28
CA PRO A 223 2.20 -1.63 -27.12
C PRO A 223 1.13 -0.60 -26.77
N VAL A 224 1.25 -0.01 -25.58
CA VAL A 224 0.54 1.23 -25.26
C VAL A 224 1.08 2.30 -26.20
N GLN A 225 0.27 2.69 -27.19
CA GLN A 225 0.60 3.80 -28.08
C GLN A 225 0.87 5.04 -27.24
N THR A 226 2.13 5.44 -27.19
CA THR A 226 2.56 6.70 -26.62
C THR A 226 2.08 7.81 -27.54
N MET A 227 0.96 8.47 -27.23
CA MET A 227 0.61 9.72 -27.89
C MET A 227 1.47 10.84 -27.30
N MET A 228 2.63 11.08 -27.93
CA MET A 228 3.30 12.37 -27.83
C MET A 228 2.45 13.42 -28.56
N LYS A 229 1.93 14.41 -27.83
CA LYS A 229 1.48 15.66 -28.44
C LYS A 229 2.40 16.80 -28.02
N THR A 230 3.29 17.13 -28.94
CA THR A 230 3.97 18.42 -29.04
C THR A 230 2.92 19.52 -29.18
N VAL A 231 2.93 20.53 -28.32
CA VAL A 231 2.10 21.74 -28.50
C VAL A 231 3.01 22.92 -28.78
N THR A 232 3.01 23.32 -30.04
CA THR A 232 3.61 24.55 -30.56
C THR A 232 2.74 25.76 -30.18
N THR A 233 3.40 26.86 -29.88
CA THR A 233 2.87 28.17 -29.50
C THR A 233 2.22 28.96 -30.65
N THR A 234 1.39 29.95 -30.23
CA THR A 234 1.12 31.31 -30.77
C THR A 234 -0.28 31.68 -31.33
N THR A 235 -0.95 32.55 -30.54
CA THR A 235 -1.78 33.78 -30.83
C THR A 235 -3.12 33.74 -31.59
N PRO A 236 -4.01 34.77 -31.45
CA PRO A 236 -4.17 35.81 -30.42
C PRO A 236 -5.62 36.02 -29.86
N VAL A 237 -5.62 36.71 -28.72
CA VAL A 237 -6.62 37.50 -27.96
C VAL A 237 -8.00 37.79 -28.57
N ASN A 238 -9.04 37.46 -27.79
CA ASN A 238 -10.19 38.34 -27.55
C ASN A 238 -10.49 38.27 -26.04
N ALA A 239 -10.25 39.34 -25.29
CA ALA A 239 -10.25 39.32 -23.83
C ALA A 239 -11.69 39.21 -23.26
N PRO A 240 -12.04 38.14 -22.53
CA PRO A 240 -13.21 38.15 -21.67
C PRO A 240 -12.91 38.99 -20.42
N VAL A 241 -13.91 39.70 -19.92
CA VAL A 241 -13.84 40.39 -18.63
C VAL A 241 -13.67 39.31 -17.54
N THR A 242 -12.48 39.27 -16.94
CA THR A 242 -12.07 38.29 -15.93
C THR A 242 -12.05 38.95 -14.55
N PHE A 243 -12.57 38.26 -13.54
CA PHE A 243 -12.49 38.71 -12.15
C PHE A 243 -11.38 37.98 -11.42
N GLU A 244 -10.40 38.72 -10.91
CA GLU A 244 -9.29 38.14 -10.12
C GLU A 244 -9.70 37.96 -8.65
N PHE A 245 -9.81 36.71 -8.22
CA PHE A 245 -10.13 36.37 -6.83
C PHE A 245 -8.87 36.07 -6.01
N THR A 246 -8.64 36.88 -4.98
CA THR A 246 -7.37 36.90 -4.23
C THR A 246 -7.41 36.20 -2.87
N LYS A 247 -8.59 35.84 -2.35
CA LYS A 247 -8.71 35.17 -1.05
C LYS A 247 -8.25 33.70 -1.14
N LYS A 248 -7.89 33.13 0.02
CA LYS A 248 -7.47 31.72 0.14
C LYS A 248 -8.62 30.72 -0.02
N LEU A 249 -9.86 31.14 0.18
CA LEU A 249 -11.06 30.31 0.07
C LEU A 249 -12.10 31.04 -0.78
N LEU A 250 -12.63 30.36 -1.78
CA LEU A 250 -13.74 30.81 -2.62
C LEU A 250 -15.01 30.05 -2.18
N SER A 251 -15.96 30.76 -1.55
CA SER A 251 -17.24 30.21 -1.11
C SER A 251 -18.35 30.37 -2.15
N ALA A 252 -19.54 29.83 -1.88
CA ALA A 252 -20.70 29.99 -2.75
C ALA A 252 -21.22 31.44 -2.75
N GLU A 253 -21.13 32.13 -1.61
CA GLU A 253 -21.45 33.55 -1.48
C GLU A 253 -20.49 34.39 -2.34
N ASP A 254 -19.18 34.13 -2.25
CA ASP A 254 -18.17 34.82 -3.06
C ASP A 254 -18.48 34.64 -4.57
N VAL A 255 -18.83 33.42 -5.02
CA VAL A 255 -19.18 33.15 -6.43
C VAL A 255 -20.48 33.86 -6.85
N SER A 256 -21.43 34.03 -5.94
CA SER A 256 -22.71 34.69 -6.22
C SER A 256 -22.56 36.21 -6.35
N GLU A 257 -21.64 36.81 -5.59
CA GLU A 257 -21.37 38.26 -5.59
C GLU A 257 -20.55 38.72 -6.81
N ILE A 258 -19.75 37.84 -7.42
CA ILE A 258 -18.94 38.16 -8.60
C ILE A 258 -19.83 38.24 -9.84
N SER A 259 -19.81 39.35 -10.58
CA SER A 259 -20.67 39.51 -11.77
C SER A 259 -20.13 38.82 -13.04
N GLU A 260 -18.82 38.59 -13.08
CA GLU A 260 -18.06 38.15 -14.23
C GLU A 260 -18.24 36.64 -14.49
N LYS A 261 -18.20 36.27 -15.77
CA LYS A 261 -18.34 34.87 -16.19
C LYS A 261 -17.10 34.04 -15.91
N GLU A 262 -15.92 34.66 -15.86
CA GLU A 262 -14.67 33.97 -15.62
C GLU A 262 -14.03 34.48 -14.32
N ILE A 263 -13.84 33.56 -13.37
CA ILE A 263 -13.23 33.79 -12.06
C ILE A 263 -11.83 33.17 -12.08
N VAL A 264 -10.80 34.01 -12.01
CA VAL A 264 -9.41 33.57 -11.97
C VAL A 264 -8.95 33.49 -10.52
N ILE A 265 -8.56 32.30 -10.06
CA ILE A 265 -8.08 32.05 -8.70
C ILE A 265 -6.56 31.86 -8.66
N ASN A 266 -5.95 32.22 -7.53
CA ASN A 266 -4.55 31.94 -7.26
C ASN A 266 -4.28 30.44 -7.06
N LYS A 267 -3.05 30.00 -7.35
CA LYS A 267 -2.60 28.64 -7.08
C LYS A 267 -2.67 28.36 -5.58
N GLY A 268 -3.42 27.33 -5.20
CA GLY A 268 -3.65 26.97 -3.79
C GLY A 268 -4.89 27.59 -3.15
N THR A 269 -5.69 28.39 -3.89
CA THR A 269 -7.02 28.80 -3.42
C THR A 269 -7.94 27.58 -3.32
N ILE A 270 -8.56 27.42 -2.15
CA ILE A 270 -9.53 26.36 -1.88
C ILE A 270 -10.88 26.77 -2.45
N VAL A 271 -11.41 25.97 -3.37
CA VAL A 271 -12.77 26.17 -3.91
C VAL A 271 -13.68 25.15 -3.24
N THR A 272 -14.70 25.62 -2.51
CA THR A 272 -15.65 24.71 -1.84
C THR A 272 -16.49 23.95 -2.88
N ALA A 273 -17.01 22.78 -2.51
CA ALA A 273 -17.88 22.00 -3.40
C ALA A 273 -19.11 22.82 -3.84
N LEU A 274 -19.72 23.54 -2.89
CA LEU A 274 -20.85 24.41 -3.14
C LEU A 274 -20.49 25.57 -4.09
N ALA A 275 -19.30 26.16 -3.97
CA ALA A 275 -18.84 27.18 -4.92
C ALA A 275 -18.72 26.65 -6.36
N ARG A 276 -18.31 25.39 -6.55
CA ARG A 276 -18.25 24.77 -7.89
C ARG A 276 -19.64 24.51 -8.46
N ASP A 277 -20.57 24.06 -7.62
CA ASP A 277 -21.95 23.82 -8.03
C ASP A 277 -22.66 25.13 -8.37
N THR A 278 -22.53 26.16 -7.53
CA THR A 278 -23.05 27.51 -7.79
C THR A 278 -22.44 28.11 -9.07
N ALA A 279 -21.15 27.94 -9.32
CA ALA A 279 -20.53 28.39 -10.57
C ALA A 279 -21.14 27.68 -11.79
N ARG A 280 -21.39 26.37 -11.71
CA ARG A 280 -22.04 25.60 -12.79
C ARG A 280 -23.48 26.08 -13.04
N GLU A 281 -24.25 26.33 -11.98
CA GLU A 281 -25.63 26.84 -12.07
C GLU A 281 -25.70 28.24 -12.67
N LEU A 282 -24.75 29.12 -12.29
CA LEU A 282 -24.67 30.49 -12.80
C LEU A 282 -23.93 30.62 -14.14
N GLY A 283 -23.49 29.50 -14.73
CA GLY A 283 -22.77 29.49 -16.02
C GLY A 283 -21.40 30.20 -15.98
N LYS A 284 -20.73 30.16 -14.82
CA LYS A 284 -19.42 30.77 -14.58
C LYS A 284 -18.30 29.72 -14.66
N THR A 285 -17.13 30.13 -15.16
CA THR A 285 -15.92 29.32 -15.21
C THR A 285 -14.94 29.74 -14.11
N ILE A 286 -14.33 28.77 -13.44
CA ILE A 286 -13.26 29.00 -12.46
C ILE A 286 -11.95 28.48 -13.04
N SER A 287 -10.97 29.35 -13.27
CA SER A 287 -9.67 29.01 -13.84
C SER A 287 -8.55 29.35 -12.86
N SER A 288 -7.48 28.53 -12.80
CA SER A 288 -6.33 28.83 -11.95
C SER A 288 -5.28 29.61 -12.73
N ARG A 289 -4.68 30.62 -12.11
CA ARG A 289 -3.49 31.28 -12.65
C ARG A 289 -2.39 30.24 -12.88
N LYS A 290 -1.84 30.21 -14.10
CA LYS A 290 -0.68 29.36 -14.43
C LYS A 290 0.55 29.81 -13.66
#